data_AF-V9L0K0-F1
#
_entry.id   AF-V9L0K0-F1
#
_cell.length_a   1.000
_cell.length_b   1.000
_cell.length_c   1.000
_cell.angle_alpha   90.00
_cell.angle_beta   90.00
_cell.angle_gamma   90.00
#
_symmetry.space_group_name_H-M   'P 1'
#
loop_
_entity.id
_entity.type
_entity.pdbx_description
1 polymer ?
#
loop_
_entity_poly.entity_id
_entity_poly.type
_entity_poly.pdbx_seq_one_letter_code
_entity_poly.pdbx_strand_id
1 'polypeptide(L)'
;MTASLDYLVALFGVTTGAHGRRLGSDEKELVLLLWQVVDLTNKKVGKVHEVFIKPNNLELTEQCTEETGITMENLTAAEPLEEVLQQFNRSLSNELNIGVDTSFCLCTFGQLHIRQVLHPEACNKNVTLPECFYSFFDLRKELKKCCPGSPDLHKLDLGDISKHLNLEDNAENNRFGVSDITATSNVILAIISEPYNHRFTDPERINHKFETGTCSKMEIIDDNTIVRARGLPWQSSDQDVARFFRGLNIAKGGAALCLNSQGRRNGEALVRFVNEEHRDLALQRHKHHMGNRYIEVYKATGEDFLKIAGGTSNEVAHFLSKENQVIVRMRGLPFTATTEEVLTFFGPKCPVTGGKEGILFVKYPDGRPTGDAFVSFACEEYAQNALKKHKDMLG
;
A
#
# COMPACT_ATOMS: atom_id res chain seq x y z
N MET A 1 -11.87 -21.52 14.40
CA MET A 1 -11.66 -20.76 15.64
C MET A 1 -10.53 -19.79 15.35
N THR A 2 -10.84 -18.51 15.13
CA THR A 2 -9.83 -17.45 15.13
C THR A 2 -9.33 -17.32 16.57
N ALA A 3 -8.02 -17.38 16.79
CA ALA A 3 -7.44 -17.16 18.11
C ALA A 3 -7.92 -15.81 18.65
N SER A 4 -8.27 -15.75 19.93
CA SER A 4 -8.65 -14.49 20.59
C SER A 4 -7.42 -13.59 20.67
N LEU A 5 -7.58 -12.34 20.27
CA LEU A 5 -6.53 -11.33 20.37
C LEU A 5 -6.28 -10.97 21.84
N ASP A 6 -5.02 -11.00 22.29
CA ASP A 6 -4.67 -10.72 23.69
C ASP A 6 -4.42 -9.22 23.93
N TYR A 7 -3.74 -8.58 22.99
CA TYR A 7 -3.32 -7.19 23.10
C TYR A 7 -3.67 -6.36 21.86
N LEU A 8 -3.98 -5.08 22.08
CA LEU A 8 -3.88 -4.06 21.05
C LEU A 8 -2.70 -3.14 21.33
N VAL A 9 -2.06 -2.67 20.27
CA VAL A 9 -1.06 -1.61 20.36
C VAL A 9 -1.66 -0.39 19.70
N ALA A 10 -2.15 0.55 20.52
CA ALA A 10 -2.58 1.85 20.04
C ALA A 10 -1.36 2.55 19.43
N LEU A 11 -1.52 3.18 18.27
CA LEU A 11 -0.44 3.86 17.56
C LEU A 11 -0.87 5.26 17.11
N PHE A 12 -0.01 6.26 17.29
CA PHE A 12 -0.21 7.63 16.84
C PHE A 12 1.10 8.21 16.31
N GLY A 13 1.02 9.04 15.27
CA GLY A 13 2.19 9.59 14.60
C GLY A 13 2.06 11.08 14.30
N VAL A 14 3.18 11.78 14.34
CA VAL A 14 3.27 13.20 13.96
C VAL A 14 4.16 13.35 12.75
N THR A 15 3.70 14.11 11.76
CA THR A 15 4.43 14.40 10.52
C THR A 15 4.88 15.87 10.47
N THR A 16 5.80 16.18 9.56
CA THR A 16 6.30 17.57 9.39
C THR A 16 5.33 18.54 8.73
N GLY A 17 4.29 18.06 8.02
CA GLY A 17 3.52 18.92 7.11
C GLY A 17 2.14 19.34 7.58
N ALA A 18 1.32 18.39 8.02
CA ALA A 18 -0.06 18.67 8.37
C ALA A 18 -0.16 19.26 9.77
N HIS A 19 -1.28 19.90 10.07
CA HIS A 19 -1.52 20.60 11.33
C HIS A 19 -2.91 20.28 11.86
N GLY A 20 -3.10 20.50 13.17
CA GLY A 20 -4.36 20.23 13.86
C GLY A 20 -4.92 18.83 13.56
N ARG A 21 -6.19 18.77 13.13
CA ARG A 21 -6.91 17.50 12.87
C ARG A 21 -6.36 16.63 11.72
N ARG A 22 -5.43 17.16 10.93
CA ARG A 22 -4.79 16.42 9.82
C ARG A 22 -3.37 16.00 10.15
N LEU A 23 -2.84 16.34 11.31
CA LEU A 23 -1.50 15.94 11.72
C LEU A 23 -1.36 14.41 11.65
N GLY A 24 -0.25 13.90 11.12
CA GLY A 24 -0.05 12.46 10.97
C GLY A 24 -0.93 11.82 9.89
N SER A 25 -1.50 12.61 8.98
CA SER A 25 -2.38 12.13 7.92
C SER A 25 -1.96 12.53 6.51
N ASP A 26 -0.83 13.20 6.37
CA ASP A 26 -0.23 13.55 5.09
C ASP A 26 0.99 12.67 4.78
N GLU A 27 1.37 12.57 3.50
CA GLU A 27 2.52 11.75 3.09
C GLU A 27 3.87 12.46 3.34
N LYS A 28 3.95 13.25 4.42
CA LYS A 28 5.18 13.87 4.89
C LYS A 28 5.88 12.96 5.88
N GLU A 29 7.16 13.24 6.12
CA GLU A 29 7.99 12.39 6.97
C GLU A 29 7.52 12.45 8.42
N LEU A 30 7.44 11.27 9.02
CA LEU A 30 7.13 11.07 10.42
C LEU A 30 8.30 11.57 11.28
N VAL A 31 7.98 12.32 12.33
CA VAL A 31 8.94 12.93 13.26
C VAL A 31 8.74 12.51 14.71
N LEU A 32 7.57 11.98 15.04
CA LEU A 32 7.27 11.42 16.35
C LEU A 32 6.37 10.20 16.18
N LEU A 33 6.71 9.11 16.86
CA LEU A 33 5.88 7.92 16.96
C LEU A 33 5.55 7.66 18.42
N LEU A 34 4.27 7.56 18.73
CA LEU A 34 3.76 7.17 20.04
C LEU A 34 3.01 5.84 19.94
N TRP A 35 3.18 5.01 20.98
CA TRP A 35 2.39 3.81 21.13
C TRP A 35 2.09 3.47 22.58
N GLN A 36 1.00 2.74 22.78
CA GLN A 36 0.59 2.25 24.09
C GLN A 36 -0.06 0.87 23.95
N VAL A 37 0.39 -0.06 24.78
CA VAL A 37 -0.18 -1.41 24.85
C VAL A 37 -1.48 -1.38 25.63
N VAL A 38 -2.50 -2.07 25.12
CA VAL A 38 -3.78 -2.29 25.79
C VAL A 38 -3.98 -3.79 25.95
N ASP A 39 -4.01 -4.24 27.21
CA ASP A 39 -4.32 -5.63 27.59
C ASP A 39 -5.83 -5.82 27.55
N LEU A 40 -6.32 -6.59 26.58
CA LEU A 40 -7.76 -6.79 26.36
C LEU A 40 -8.38 -7.71 27.41
N THR A 41 -7.59 -8.62 27.98
CA THR A 41 -8.05 -9.60 28.97
C THR A 41 -8.17 -8.95 30.34
N ASN A 42 -7.12 -8.25 30.77
CA ASN A 42 -7.08 -7.59 32.08
C ASN A 42 -7.67 -6.18 32.06
N LYS A 43 -7.99 -5.64 30.89
CA LYS A 43 -8.53 -4.29 30.68
C LYS A 43 -7.64 -3.21 31.27
N LYS A 44 -6.34 -3.30 30.98
CA LYS A 44 -5.32 -2.35 31.47
C LYS A 44 -4.57 -1.72 30.31
N VAL A 45 -4.14 -0.49 30.52
CA VAL A 45 -3.22 0.22 29.62
C VAL A 45 -1.80 0.17 30.18
N GLY A 46 -0.84 -0.10 29.30
CA GLY A 46 0.59 -0.02 29.58
C GLY A 46 1.09 1.42 29.62
N LYS A 47 2.41 1.58 29.69
CA LYS A 47 3.03 2.91 29.62
C LYS A 47 2.95 3.48 28.20
N VAL A 48 2.91 4.81 28.09
CA VAL A 48 3.08 5.48 26.80
C VAL A 48 4.55 5.47 26.43
N HIS A 49 4.86 5.00 25.22
CA HIS A 49 6.17 5.11 24.60
C HIS A 49 6.13 6.23 23.58
N GLU A 50 7.23 6.97 23.49
CA GLU A 50 7.37 8.15 22.64
C GLU A 50 8.80 8.16 22.09
N VAL A 51 8.94 8.23 20.76
CA VAL A 51 10.25 8.24 20.09
C VAL A 51 10.24 9.22 18.93
N PHE A 52 11.23 10.12 18.92
CA PHE A 52 11.48 11.03 17.80
C PHE A 52 12.11 10.28 16.63
N ILE A 53 11.78 10.70 15.42
CA ILE A 53 12.29 10.13 14.17
C ILE A 53 12.99 11.22 13.39
N LYS A 54 14.19 10.93 12.90
CA LYS A 54 14.95 11.84 12.04
C LYS A 54 14.41 11.79 10.60
N PRO A 55 13.87 12.90 10.07
CA PRO A 55 13.49 12.98 8.67
C PRO A 55 14.73 13.12 7.77
N ASN A 56 14.64 12.64 6.53
CA ASN A 56 15.67 12.82 5.50
C ASN A 56 15.72 14.29 5.04
N ASN A 57 14.56 14.91 4.90
CA ASN A 57 14.42 16.34 4.65
C ASN A 57 14.01 17.02 5.96
N LEU A 58 14.99 17.62 6.62
CA LEU A 58 14.81 18.40 7.85
C LEU A 58 14.13 19.74 7.53
N GLU A 59 12.82 19.68 7.29
CA GLU A 59 11.93 20.83 7.17
C GLU A 59 10.90 20.78 8.30
N LEU A 60 11.08 21.64 9.31
CA LEU A 60 10.14 21.81 10.40
C LEU A 60 9.58 23.23 10.33
N THR A 61 8.26 23.36 10.22
CA THR A 61 7.61 24.68 10.21
C THR A 61 7.56 25.26 11.62
N GLU A 62 7.59 26.60 11.73
CA GLU A 62 7.41 27.29 13.02
C GLU A 62 6.08 26.89 13.67
N GLN A 63 5.01 26.78 12.88
CA GLN A 63 3.71 26.31 13.35
C GLN A 63 3.75 24.89 13.92
N CYS A 64 4.46 23.95 13.28
CA CYS A 64 4.62 22.59 13.84
C CYS A 64 5.35 22.64 15.18
N THR A 65 6.40 23.47 15.27
CA THR A 65 7.17 23.67 16.51
C THR A 65 6.29 24.23 17.64
N GLU A 66 5.47 25.23 17.35
CA GLU A 66 4.55 25.85 18.32
C GLU A 66 3.45 24.89 18.77
N GLU A 67 2.86 24.12 17.85
CA GLU A 67 1.79 23.17 18.17
C GLU A 67 2.30 21.96 18.94
N THR A 68 3.47 21.42 18.55
CA THR A 68 3.94 20.11 19.01
C THR A 68 5.05 20.18 20.07
N GLY A 69 5.72 21.33 20.20
CA GLY A 69 6.92 21.46 21.03
C GLY A 69 8.15 20.72 20.49
N ILE A 70 8.05 20.09 19.32
CA ILE A 70 9.16 19.39 18.67
C ILE A 70 10.16 20.43 18.18
N THR A 71 11.43 20.27 18.55
CA THR A 71 12.50 21.19 18.13
C THR A 71 13.43 20.53 17.12
N MET A 72 14.18 21.35 16.36
CA MET A 72 15.23 20.87 15.46
C MET A 72 16.33 20.07 16.18
N GLU A 73 16.58 20.37 17.46
CA GLU A 73 17.53 19.61 18.28
C GLU A 73 17.02 18.17 18.52
N ASN A 74 15.72 18.02 18.84
CA ASN A 74 15.10 16.70 18.99
C ASN A 74 15.26 15.86 17.72
N LEU A 75 14.99 16.45 16.54
CA LEU A 75 15.06 15.74 15.26
C LEU A 75 16.48 15.42 14.82
N THR A 76 17.44 16.29 15.13
CA THR A 76 18.85 16.09 14.74
C THR A 76 19.49 14.94 15.53
N ALA A 77 19.13 14.83 16.82
CA ALA A 77 19.58 13.79 17.73
C ALA A 77 18.78 12.47 17.61
N ALA A 78 17.65 12.48 16.89
CA ALA A 78 16.83 11.30 16.68
C ALA A 78 17.48 10.28 15.73
N GLU A 79 17.01 9.04 15.82
CA GLU A 79 17.40 7.95 14.93
C GLU A 79 16.56 7.93 13.65
N PRO A 80 17.07 7.38 12.54
CA PRO A 80 16.27 7.16 11.32
C PRO A 80 15.08 6.23 11.55
N LEU A 81 14.08 6.31 10.68
CA LEU A 81 12.85 5.50 10.76
C LEU A 81 13.12 4.00 10.95
N GLU A 82 14.10 3.42 10.25
CA GLU A 82 14.43 2.00 10.34
C GLU A 82 14.82 1.57 11.75
N GLU A 83 15.69 2.34 12.40
CA GLU A 83 16.15 2.07 13.77
C GLU A 83 15.00 2.25 14.78
N VAL A 84 14.13 3.25 14.57
CA VAL A 84 12.95 3.46 15.41
C VAL A 84 11.95 2.30 15.29
N LEU A 85 11.75 1.74 14.09
CA LEU A 85 10.91 0.55 13.89
C LEU A 85 11.51 -0.70 14.56
N GLN A 86 12.85 -0.84 14.56
CA GLN A 86 13.52 -1.91 15.30
C GLN A 86 13.36 -1.72 16.82
N GLN A 87 13.48 -0.49 17.32
CA GLN A 87 13.24 -0.14 18.72
C GLN A 87 11.80 -0.45 19.12
N PHE A 88 10.82 -0.08 18.29
CA PHE A 88 9.41 -0.39 18.49
C PHE A 88 9.18 -1.90 18.68
N ASN A 89 9.67 -2.73 17.75
CA ASN A 89 9.54 -4.17 17.83
C ASN A 89 10.20 -4.76 19.09
N ARG A 90 11.39 -4.28 19.45
CA ARG A 90 12.10 -4.70 20.65
C ARG A 90 11.33 -4.34 21.92
N SER A 91 10.76 -3.14 21.95
CA SER A 91 9.94 -2.66 23.06
C SER A 91 8.70 -3.54 23.26
N LEU A 92 7.96 -3.82 22.19
CA LEU A 92 6.80 -4.71 22.24
C LEU A 92 7.17 -6.14 22.63
N SER A 93 8.28 -6.67 22.09
CA SER A 93 8.76 -8.01 22.43
C SER A 93 9.04 -8.17 23.92
N ASN A 94 9.64 -7.14 24.52
CA ASN A 94 9.96 -7.11 25.94
C ASN A 94 8.71 -6.89 26.82
N GLU A 95 7.77 -6.04 26.41
CA GLU A 95 6.59 -5.71 27.20
C GLU A 95 5.53 -6.81 27.18
N LEU A 96 5.31 -7.41 26.01
CA LEU A 96 4.29 -8.44 25.81
C LEU A 96 4.77 -9.86 26.16
N ASN A 97 6.07 -10.02 26.46
CA ASN A 97 6.73 -11.32 26.58
C ASN A 97 6.33 -12.23 25.41
N ILE A 98 6.51 -11.75 24.17
CA ILE A 98 6.00 -12.41 22.94
C ILE A 98 6.61 -13.82 22.84
N GLY A 99 5.89 -14.80 23.40
CA GLY A 99 6.11 -16.21 23.21
C GLY A 99 5.24 -16.72 22.06
N VAL A 100 5.19 -18.03 21.88
CA VAL A 100 4.48 -18.69 20.77
C VAL A 100 2.95 -18.47 20.82
N ASP A 101 2.41 -18.09 21.98
CA ASP A 101 0.96 -18.00 22.21
C ASP A 101 0.44 -16.56 22.45
N THR A 102 1.29 -15.53 22.39
CA THR A 102 0.86 -14.14 22.59
C THR A 102 0.51 -13.48 21.26
N SER A 103 -0.73 -13.01 21.13
CA SER A 103 -1.22 -12.33 19.93
C SER A 103 -1.47 -10.84 20.17
N PHE A 104 -1.03 -9.99 19.23
CA PHE A 104 -1.36 -8.57 19.23
C PHE A 104 -1.64 -8.04 17.83
N CYS A 105 -2.33 -6.92 17.76
CA CYS A 105 -2.61 -6.20 16.51
C CYS A 105 -2.47 -4.69 16.76
N LEU A 106 -2.08 -3.94 15.73
CA LEU A 106 -2.10 -2.48 15.83
C LEU A 106 -3.53 -1.97 15.86
N CYS A 107 -3.75 -0.84 16.53
CA CYS A 107 -5.00 -0.10 16.51
C CYS A 107 -4.71 1.39 16.30
N THR A 108 -5.36 2.01 15.33
CA THR A 108 -5.22 3.45 15.06
C THR A 108 -6.57 4.12 15.02
N PHE A 109 -6.62 5.39 15.43
CA PHE A 109 -7.83 6.20 15.25
C PHE A 109 -7.92 6.69 13.79
N GLY A 110 -8.55 5.88 12.93
CA GLY A 110 -8.51 6.06 11.49
C GLY A 110 -7.30 5.37 10.84
N GLN A 111 -7.36 5.15 9.53
CA GLN A 111 -6.35 4.40 8.78
C GLN A 111 -5.12 5.20 8.29
N LEU A 112 -5.11 6.53 8.44
CA LEU A 112 -4.18 7.40 7.69
C LEU A 112 -2.72 7.24 8.14
N HIS A 113 -2.46 7.12 9.44
CA HIS A 113 -1.11 6.87 9.97
C HIS A 113 -0.43 5.65 9.33
N ILE A 114 -1.17 4.55 9.15
CA ILE A 114 -0.64 3.34 8.54
C ILE A 114 -0.59 3.50 7.01
N ARG A 115 -1.72 3.84 6.37
CA ARG A 115 -1.86 3.76 4.90
C ARG A 115 -1.22 4.93 4.13
N GLN A 116 -1.24 6.15 4.69
CA GLN A 116 -0.73 7.36 4.04
C GLN A 116 0.64 7.81 4.54
N VAL A 117 1.01 7.46 5.79
CA VAL A 117 2.30 7.91 6.36
C VAL A 117 3.33 6.77 6.33
N LEU A 118 3.16 5.77 7.19
CA LEU A 118 4.20 4.75 7.43
C LEU A 118 4.52 3.92 6.19
N HIS A 119 3.51 3.44 5.47
CA HIS A 119 3.72 2.61 4.27
C HIS A 119 4.41 3.39 3.13
N PRO A 120 3.94 4.59 2.75
CA PRO A 120 4.64 5.42 1.76
C PRO A 120 6.04 5.84 2.20
N GLU A 121 6.22 6.29 3.45
CA GLU A 121 7.52 6.73 3.94
C GLU A 121 8.54 5.60 3.96
N ALA A 122 8.19 4.43 4.51
CA ALA A 122 9.06 3.27 4.52
C ALA A 122 9.44 2.85 3.10
N CYS A 123 8.48 2.85 2.17
CA CYS A 123 8.71 2.55 0.77
C CYS A 123 9.65 3.57 0.08
N ASN A 124 9.52 4.85 0.37
CA ASN A 124 10.37 5.92 -0.16
C ASN A 124 11.79 5.85 0.41
N LYS A 125 11.93 5.46 1.69
CA LYS A 125 13.22 5.27 2.38
C LYS A 125 13.87 3.90 2.13
N ASN A 126 13.21 3.01 1.37
CA ASN A 126 13.62 1.61 1.19
C ASN A 126 13.73 0.82 2.51
N VAL A 127 12.92 1.17 3.50
CA VAL A 127 12.84 0.51 4.80
C VAL A 127 11.77 -0.59 4.75
N THR A 128 12.09 -1.75 5.30
CA THR A 128 11.12 -2.86 5.41
C THR A 128 10.28 -2.67 6.67
N LEU A 129 8.96 -2.53 6.51
CA LEU A 129 8.05 -2.48 7.65
C LEU A 129 7.92 -3.86 8.33
N PRO A 130 7.89 -3.92 9.66
CA PRO A 130 7.57 -5.14 10.40
C PRO A 130 6.18 -5.68 10.06
N GLU A 131 6.00 -7.00 10.23
CA GLU A 131 4.77 -7.71 9.85
C GLU A 131 3.50 -7.13 10.51
N CYS A 132 3.62 -6.65 11.75
CA CYS A 132 2.49 -6.05 12.47
C CYS A 132 1.93 -4.79 11.81
N PHE A 133 2.64 -4.13 10.89
CA PHE A 133 2.15 -2.96 10.16
C PHE A 133 1.30 -3.30 8.92
N TYR A 134 1.11 -4.58 8.61
CA TYR A 134 0.25 -5.03 7.50
C TYR A 134 -1.15 -5.45 7.95
N SER A 135 -1.42 -5.42 9.26
CA SER A 135 -2.72 -5.73 9.85
C SER A 135 -3.00 -4.78 11.02
N PHE A 136 -4.13 -4.08 11.00
CA PHE A 136 -4.49 -3.13 12.06
C PHE A 136 -6.00 -2.99 12.22
N PHE A 137 -6.47 -2.51 13.36
CA PHE A 137 -7.86 -2.09 13.55
C PHE A 137 -7.99 -0.58 13.37
N ASP A 138 -8.95 -0.15 12.56
CA ASP A 138 -9.36 1.25 12.50
C ASP A 138 -10.45 1.47 13.57
N LEU A 139 -10.08 2.16 14.65
CA LEU A 139 -10.97 2.37 15.79
C LEU A 139 -12.27 3.11 15.40
N ARG A 140 -12.27 3.93 14.35
CA ARG A 140 -13.51 4.58 13.86
C ARG A 140 -14.45 3.55 13.26
N LYS A 141 -13.92 2.61 12.47
CA LYS A 141 -14.71 1.51 11.90
C LYS A 141 -15.23 0.58 13.00
N GLU A 142 -14.43 0.32 14.02
CA GLU A 142 -14.85 -0.49 15.18
C GLU A 142 -15.96 0.19 16.00
N LEU A 143 -15.85 1.50 16.26
CA LEU A 143 -16.91 2.29 16.91
C LEU A 143 -18.22 2.25 16.11
N LYS A 144 -18.15 2.30 14.79
CA LYS A 144 -19.34 2.16 13.92
C LYS A 144 -20.00 0.79 14.09
N LYS A 145 -19.22 -0.28 14.32
CA LYS A 145 -19.72 -1.65 14.53
C LYS A 145 -20.39 -1.80 15.89
N CYS A 146 -19.79 -1.28 16.96
CA CYS A 146 -20.27 -1.52 18.33
C CYS A 146 -21.22 -0.44 18.88
N CYS A 147 -21.34 0.72 18.23
CA CYS A 147 -22.21 1.82 18.67
C CYS A 147 -23.33 2.16 17.67
N PRO A 148 -24.23 1.23 17.29
CA PRO A 148 -25.26 1.48 16.28
C PRO A 148 -26.29 2.55 16.70
N GLY A 149 -26.46 2.79 18.01
CA GLY A 149 -27.31 3.87 18.53
C GLY A 149 -26.73 5.28 18.38
N SER A 150 -25.52 5.42 17.85
CA SER A 150 -24.86 6.71 17.58
C SER A 150 -24.20 6.65 16.20
N PRO A 151 -25.00 6.72 15.10
CA PRO A 151 -24.56 6.39 13.75
C PRO A 151 -23.42 7.27 13.23
N ASP A 152 -23.25 8.47 13.80
CA ASP A 152 -22.22 9.43 13.41
C ASP A 152 -21.00 9.45 14.35
N LEU A 153 -20.96 8.61 15.40
CA LEU A 153 -19.84 8.60 16.37
C LEU A 153 -18.48 8.40 15.68
N HIS A 154 -18.43 7.54 14.67
CA HIS A 154 -17.23 7.27 13.88
C HIS A 154 -16.73 8.48 13.05
N LYS A 155 -17.57 9.50 12.85
CA LYS A 155 -17.23 10.73 12.13
C LYS A 155 -16.69 11.83 13.04
N LEU A 156 -16.85 11.67 14.35
CA LEU A 156 -16.40 12.64 15.34
C LEU A 156 -14.87 12.59 15.50
N ASP A 157 -14.32 13.65 16.09
CA ASP A 157 -12.93 13.63 16.54
C ASP A 157 -12.81 12.88 17.87
N LEU A 158 -11.57 12.60 18.26
CA LEU A 158 -11.29 11.80 19.43
C LEU A 158 -11.79 12.47 20.72
N GLY A 159 -11.72 13.80 20.80
CA GLY A 159 -12.19 14.56 21.97
C GLY A 159 -13.71 14.46 22.13
N ASP A 160 -14.47 14.56 21.04
CA ASP A 160 -15.93 14.42 21.07
C ASP A 160 -16.35 12.97 21.39
N ILE A 161 -15.60 11.97 20.92
CA ILE A 161 -15.83 10.57 21.29
C ILE A 161 -15.55 10.33 22.77
N SER A 162 -14.44 10.86 23.31
CA SER A 162 -14.12 10.75 24.73
C SER A 162 -15.22 11.34 25.59
N LYS A 163 -15.75 12.51 25.23
CA LYS A 163 -16.90 13.12 25.91
C LYS A 163 -18.15 12.24 25.81
N HIS A 164 -18.46 11.72 24.63
CA HIS A 164 -19.62 10.85 24.43
C HIS A 164 -19.55 9.58 25.28
N LEU A 165 -18.34 9.02 25.46
CA LEU A 165 -18.10 7.82 26.26
C LEU A 165 -17.86 8.12 27.75
N ASN A 166 -18.00 9.38 28.18
CA ASN A 166 -17.75 9.84 29.56
C ASN A 166 -16.33 9.48 30.06
N LEU A 167 -15.32 9.61 29.21
CA LEU A 167 -13.93 9.39 29.57
C LEU A 167 -13.34 10.65 30.21
N GLU A 168 -12.67 10.49 31.34
CA GLU A 168 -11.98 11.60 32.02
C GLU A 168 -10.79 12.09 31.19
N ASP A 169 -10.65 13.41 31.14
CA ASP A 169 -9.56 14.08 30.44
C ASP A 169 -8.35 14.16 31.40
N ASN A 170 -7.38 13.27 31.22
CA ASN A 170 -6.16 13.28 32.03
C ASN A 170 -5.23 14.40 31.55
N ALA A 171 -5.55 15.63 31.95
CA ALA A 171 -4.84 16.87 31.58
C ALA A 171 -3.40 16.99 32.13
N GLU A 172 -2.87 15.97 32.81
CA GLU A 172 -1.54 16.03 33.45
C GLU A 172 -0.36 15.79 32.48
N ASN A 173 -0.61 15.38 31.23
CA ASN A 173 0.45 15.10 30.26
C ASN A 173 0.57 16.22 29.20
N ASN A 174 1.34 17.26 29.52
CA ASN A 174 1.65 18.40 28.62
C ASN A 174 2.46 18.04 27.35
N ARG A 175 2.70 16.75 27.06
CA ARG A 175 3.46 16.30 25.89
C ARG A 175 2.52 16.06 24.72
N PHE A 176 2.86 16.62 23.57
CA PHE A 176 2.03 16.53 22.38
C PHE A 176 1.80 15.08 21.93
N GLY A 177 0.56 14.74 21.55
CA GLY A 177 0.17 13.39 21.12
C GLY A 177 -0.01 12.37 22.26
N VAL A 178 0.46 12.66 23.48
CA VAL A 178 0.25 11.76 24.64
C VAL A 178 -1.23 11.73 25.05
N SER A 179 -1.93 12.86 24.95
CA SER A 179 -3.37 12.92 25.14
C SER A 179 -4.11 12.08 24.10
N ASP A 180 -3.74 12.18 22.82
CA ASP A 180 -4.37 11.41 21.73
C ASP A 180 -4.18 9.91 21.88
N ILE A 181 -2.96 9.45 22.19
CA ILE A 181 -2.71 8.01 22.37
C ILE A 181 -3.40 7.47 23.63
N THR A 182 -3.41 8.24 24.72
CA THR A 182 -4.10 7.86 25.96
C THR A 182 -5.61 7.80 25.75
N ALA A 183 -6.19 8.80 25.07
CA ALA A 183 -7.61 8.81 24.74
C ALA A 183 -7.97 7.64 23.81
N THR A 184 -7.14 7.32 22.82
CA THR A 184 -7.33 6.15 21.95
C THR A 184 -7.37 4.86 22.77
N SER A 185 -6.42 4.66 23.68
CA SER A 185 -6.39 3.49 24.57
C SER A 185 -7.62 3.42 25.49
N ASN A 186 -8.06 4.56 26.04
CA ASN A 186 -9.24 4.63 26.89
C ASN A 186 -10.53 4.32 26.12
N VAL A 187 -10.65 4.78 24.87
CA VAL A 187 -11.75 4.42 23.98
C VAL A 187 -11.77 2.92 23.71
N ILE A 188 -10.60 2.30 23.47
CA ILE A 188 -10.48 0.84 23.35
C ILE A 188 -11.00 0.15 24.61
N LEU A 189 -10.55 0.55 25.81
CA LEU A 189 -11.02 -0.01 27.08
C LEU A 189 -12.53 0.14 27.28
N ALA A 190 -13.09 1.28 26.89
CA ALA A 190 -14.51 1.56 26.99
C ALA A 190 -15.34 0.61 26.13
N ILE A 191 -14.96 0.43 24.85
CA ILE A 191 -15.76 -0.39 23.94
C ILE A 191 -15.62 -1.90 24.20
N ILE A 192 -14.53 -2.38 24.78
CA ILE A 192 -14.42 -3.79 25.22
C ILE A 192 -15.13 -4.07 26.56
N SER A 193 -15.57 -3.02 27.25
CA SER A 193 -16.27 -3.12 28.52
C SER A 193 -17.77 -2.99 28.36
N GLU A 194 -18.52 -3.31 29.43
CA GLU A 194 -19.95 -3.02 29.44
C GLU A 194 -20.18 -1.51 29.25
N PRO A 195 -21.19 -1.11 28.46
CA PRO A 195 -22.24 -1.95 27.88
C PRO A 195 -21.89 -2.58 26.51
N TYR A 196 -20.81 -2.15 25.86
CA TYR A 196 -20.53 -2.48 24.46
C TYR A 196 -20.01 -3.90 24.24
N ASN A 197 -19.14 -4.40 25.12
CA ASN A 197 -18.55 -5.75 25.07
C ASN A 197 -17.99 -6.12 23.68
N HIS A 198 -17.40 -5.14 22.99
CA HIS A 198 -16.89 -5.28 21.63
C HIS A 198 -15.75 -6.29 21.55
N ARG A 199 -15.66 -7.01 20.43
CA ARG A 199 -14.57 -7.94 20.13
C ARG A 199 -13.93 -7.63 18.79
N PHE A 200 -12.64 -7.35 18.82
CA PHE A 200 -11.80 -7.13 17.65
C PHE A 200 -11.52 -8.46 16.95
N THR A 201 -12.03 -8.64 15.73
CA THR A 201 -12.00 -9.94 15.03
C THR A 201 -11.60 -9.86 13.55
N ASP A 202 -11.84 -8.74 12.88
CA ASP A 202 -11.58 -8.55 11.45
C ASP A 202 -10.75 -7.28 11.22
N PRO A 203 -9.41 -7.36 11.33
CA PRO A 203 -8.54 -6.22 11.11
C PRO A 203 -8.46 -5.84 9.63
N GLU A 204 -8.24 -4.56 9.37
CA GLU A 204 -7.82 -4.04 8.08
C GLU A 204 -6.49 -4.67 7.66
N ARG A 205 -6.37 -5.03 6.38
CA ARG A 205 -5.15 -5.62 5.82
C ARG A 205 -4.52 -4.73 4.76
N ILE A 206 -3.20 -4.82 4.64
CA ILE A 206 -2.41 -4.21 3.58
C ILE A 206 -1.65 -5.32 2.83
N ASN A 207 -1.72 -5.31 1.51
CA ASN A 207 -1.02 -6.31 0.70
C ASN A 207 0.50 -6.08 0.74
N HIS A 208 1.29 -7.12 1.04
CA HIS A 208 2.77 -7.04 1.05
C HIS A 208 3.36 -6.70 -0.31
N LYS A 209 2.74 -7.26 -1.36
CA LYS A 209 3.14 -7.15 -2.74
C LYS A 209 1.92 -6.96 -3.62
N PHE A 210 2.12 -6.28 -4.75
CA PHE A 210 1.12 -6.22 -5.79
C PHE A 210 1.07 -7.55 -6.53
N GLU A 211 -0.14 -8.09 -6.69
CA GLU A 211 -0.39 -9.30 -7.45
C GLU A 211 -0.75 -8.95 -8.88
N THR A 212 0.13 -9.31 -9.80
CA THR A 212 -0.15 -9.24 -11.23
C THR A 212 -1.26 -10.22 -11.59
N GLY A 213 -2.02 -9.91 -12.62
CA GLY A 213 -3.12 -10.77 -13.05
C GLY A 213 -3.80 -10.22 -14.29
N THR A 214 -4.62 -11.07 -14.89
CA THR A 214 -5.42 -10.72 -16.07
C THR A 214 -6.81 -10.27 -15.66
N CYS A 215 -7.32 -9.26 -16.34
CA CYS A 215 -8.70 -8.81 -16.19
C CYS A 215 -9.54 -9.29 -17.38
N SER A 216 -10.69 -9.88 -17.10
CA SER A 216 -11.62 -10.33 -18.14
C SER A 216 -12.43 -9.16 -18.67
N LYS A 217 -12.69 -9.12 -19.99
CA LYS A 217 -13.63 -8.14 -20.57
C LYS A 217 -15.06 -8.23 -20.01
N MET A 218 -15.42 -9.37 -19.43
CA MET A 218 -16.75 -9.61 -18.86
C MET A 218 -16.82 -9.29 -17.36
N GLU A 219 -15.71 -8.86 -16.77
CA GLU A 219 -15.67 -8.49 -15.36
C GLU A 219 -16.46 -7.21 -15.12
N ILE A 220 -17.33 -7.22 -14.10
CA ILE A 220 -18.03 -6.02 -13.66
C ILE A 220 -17.14 -5.28 -12.68
N ILE A 221 -16.80 -4.05 -13.03
CA ILE A 221 -15.91 -3.19 -12.25
C ILE A 221 -16.71 -1.99 -11.76
N ASP A 222 -16.67 -1.75 -10.46
CA ASP A 222 -17.25 -0.55 -9.86
C ASP A 222 -16.42 0.68 -10.24
N ASP A 223 -17.06 1.66 -10.88
CA ASP A 223 -16.46 2.93 -11.28
C ASP A 223 -15.84 3.69 -10.09
N ASN A 224 -16.36 3.48 -8.88
CA ASN A 224 -15.82 4.13 -7.69
C ASN A 224 -14.49 3.56 -7.22
N THR A 225 -13.97 2.51 -7.86
CA THR A 225 -12.70 1.87 -7.48
C THR A 225 -11.53 2.24 -8.39
N ILE A 226 -11.75 3.06 -9.43
CA ILE A 226 -10.74 3.32 -10.46
C ILE A 226 -10.16 4.74 -10.39
N VAL A 227 -8.84 4.82 -10.56
CA VAL A 227 -8.13 6.08 -10.89
C VAL A 227 -7.36 5.96 -12.19
N ARG A 228 -7.12 7.12 -12.81
CA ARG A 228 -6.14 7.31 -13.88
C ARG A 228 -4.95 8.08 -13.34
N ALA A 229 -3.76 7.49 -13.48
CA ALA A 229 -2.49 8.13 -13.22
C ALA A 229 -1.87 8.59 -14.55
N ARG A 230 -1.41 9.84 -14.64
CA ARG A 230 -0.73 10.41 -15.82
C ARG A 230 0.60 11.03 -15.43
N GLY A 231 1.51 11.08 -16.41
CA GLY A 231 2.83 11.66 -16.22
C GLY A 231 3.90 10.66 -15.78
N LEU A 232 3.58 9.36 -15.80
CA LEU A 232 4.50 8.29 -15.41
C LEU A 232 5.77 8.34 -16.28
N PRO A 233 6.96 8.09 -15.72
CA PRO A 233 8.15 7.77 -16.49
C PRO A 233 7.85 6.67 -17.53
N TRP A 234 8.41 6.79 -18.73
CA TRP A 234 8.09 5.85 -19.83
C TRP A 234 8.52 4.40 -19.54
N GLN A 235 9.53 4.23 -18.69
CA GLN A 235 10.03 2.93 -18.25
C GLN A 235 9.23 2.31 -17.10
N SER A 236 8.25 3.02 -16.52
CA SER A 236 7.47 2.52 -15.38
C SER A 236 6.73 1.23 -15.71
N SER A 237 6.85 0.28 -14.79
CA SER A 237 6.11 -0.98 -14.71
C SER A 237 4.83 -0.83 -13.89
N ASP A 238 4.00 -1.86 -13.89
CA ASP A 238 2.88 -2.00 -12.97
C ASP A 238 3.33 -2.06 -11.49
N GLN A 239 4.49 -2.65 -11.21
CA GLN A 239 5.12 -2.64 -9.89
C GLN A 239 5.52 -1.22 -9.45
N ASP A 240 6.03 -0.38 -10.37
CA ASP A 240 6.33 1.03 -10.05
C ASP A 240 5.05 1.82 -9.72
N VAL A 241 3.95 1.54 -10.45
CA VAL A 241 2.63 2.12 -10.15
C VAL A 241 2.13 1.66 -8.79
N ALA A 242 2.23 0.36 -8.49
CA ALA A 242 1.85 -0.17 -7.19
C ALA A 242 2.70 0.39 -6.05
N ARG A 243 3.99 0.63 -6.32
CA ARG A 243 4.91 1.27 -5.38
C ARG A 243 4.51 2.72 -5.10
N PHE A 244 4.13 3.48 -6.12
CA PHE A 244 3.58 4.83 -5.93
C PHE A 244 2.29 4.81 -5.11
N PHE A 245 1.50 3.75 -5.23
CA PHE A 245 0.28 3.58 -4.43
C PHE A 245 0.45 2.74 -3.15
N ARG A 246 1.66 2.60 -2.60
CA ARG A 246 1.93 1.80 -1.38
C ARG A 246 1.00 2.15 -0.21
N GLY A 247 0.62 1.16 0.59
CA GLY A 247 -0.33 1.30 1.71
C GLY A 247 -1.81 1.17 1.30
N LEU A 248 -2.10 1.27 0.01
CA LEU A 248 -3.43 1.07 -0.57
C LEU A 248 -3.48 -0.25 -1.32
N ASN A 249 -4.54 -1.03 -1.11
CA ASN A 249 -4.70 -2.31 -1.80
C ASN A 249 -5.25 -2.10 -3.21
N ILE A 250 -4.39 -2.36 -4.19
CA ILE A 250 -4.76 -2.55 -5.59
C ILE A 250 -5.28 -3.98 -5.75
N ALA A 251 -6.37 -4.16 -6.51
CA ALA A 251 -6.92 -5.48 -6.82
C ALA A 251 -5.91 -6.32 -7.63
N LYS A 252 -6.03 -7.65 -7.60
CA LYS A 252 -5.20 -8.53 -8.45
C LYS A 252 -5.36 -8.15 -9.93
N GLY A 253 -4.24 -7.91 -10.63
CA GLY A 253 -4.25 -7.41 -12.01
C GLY A 253 -4.81 -6.00 -12.17
N GLY A 254 -4.99 -5.27 -11.06
CA GLY A 254 -5.62 -3.96 -11.01
C GLY A 254 -4.74 -2.81 -11.48
N ALA A 255 -3.63 -3.04 -12.17
CA ALA A 255 -2.79 -1.99 -12.72
C ALA A 255 -2.60 -2.22 -14.23
N ALA A 256 -3.16 -1.31 -15.03
CA ALA A 256 -3.18 -1.40 -16.48
C ALA A 256 -2.43 -0.22 -17.10
N LEU A 257 -1.25 -0.50 -17.67
CA LEU A 257 -0.45 0.51 -18.37
C LEU A 257 -1.07 0.84 -19.73
N CYS A 258 -1.32 2.12 -19.99
CA CYS A 258 -1.85 2.59 -21.26
C CYS A 258 -0.76 2.56 -22.35
N LEU A 259 -1.14 2.07 -23.53
CA LEU A 259 -0.28 1.99 -24.70
C LEU A 259 -0.81 2.91 -25.80
N ASN A 260 0.10 3.52 -26.55
CA ASN A 260 -0.24 4.26 -27.77
C ASN A 260 -0.57 3.31 -28.93
N SER A 261 -0.91 3.85 -30.10
CA SER A 261 -1.23 3.07 -31.31
C SER A 261 -0.07 2.20 -31.81
N GLN A 262 1.17 2.57 -31.50
CA GLN A 262 2.37 1.76 -31.76
C GLN A 262 2.63 0.75 -30.65
N GLY A 263 1.72 0.61 -29.68
CA GLY A 263 1.83 -0.25 -28.50
C GLY A 263 2.86 0.20 -27.46
N ARG A 264 3.51 1.35 -27.61
CA ARG A 264 4.49 1.84 -26.61
C ARG A 264 3.74 2.47 -25.44
N ARG A 265 4.31 2.37 -24.24
CA ARG A 265 3.77 3.05 -23.04
C ARG A 265 3.65 4.55 -23.30
N ASN A 266 2.50 5.14 -23.01
CA ASN A 266 2.25 6.57 -23.25
C ASN A 266 2.45 7.44 -21.98
N GLY A 267 2.89 6.85 -20.86
CA GLY A 267 3.04 7.55 -19.59
C GLY A 267 1.75 7.68 -18.78
N GLU A 268 0.76 6.83 -19.05
CA GLU A 268 -0.49 6.76 -18.29
C GLU A 268 -0.78 5.33 -17.82
N ALA A 269 -1.54 5.21 -16.73
CA ALA A 269 -2.04 3.94 -16.21
C ALA A 269 -3.44 4.11 -15.64
N LEU A 270 -4.24 3.04 -15.70
CA LEU A 270 -5.47 2.90 -14.93
C LEU A 270 -5.23 1.92 -13.77
N VAL A 271 -5.70 2.29 -12.59
CA VAL A 271 -5.49 1.52 -11.36
C VAL A 271 -6.83 1.25 -10.69
N ARG A 272 -7.11 -0.02 -10.45
CA ARG A 272 -8.28 -0.54 -9.73
C ARG A 272 -7.90 -0.91 -8.31
N PHE A 273 -8.50 -0.22 -7.36
CA PHE A 273 -8.41 -0.54 -5.95
C PHE A 273 -9.46 -1.57 -5.54
N VAL A 274 -9.28 -2.17 -4.36
CA VAL A 274 -10.25 -3.16 -3.83
C VAL A 274 -11.58 -2.53 -3.42
N ASN A 275 -11.63 -1.23 -3.17
CA ASN A 275 -12.83 -0.49 -2.76
C ASN A 275 -12.69 1.02 -3.04
N GLU A 276 -13.80 1.75 -2.87
CA GLU A 276 -13.87 3.21 -3.06
C GLU A 276 -12.98 4.00 -2.08
N GLU A 277 -12.88 3.54 -0.83
CA GLU A 277 -12.09 4.20 0.20
C GLU A 277 -10.61 4.30 -0.19
N HIS A 278 -10.03 3.21 -0.71
CA HIS A 278 -8.66 3.19 -1.20
C HIS A 278 -8.50 4.05 -2.45
N ARG A 279 -9.48 4.07 -3.35
CA ARG A 279 -9.50 4.97 -4.51
C ARG A 279 -9.45 6.44 -4.05
N ASP A 280 -10.23 6.81 -3.05
CA ASP A 280 -10.28 8.18 -2.53
C ASP A 280 -8.97 8.59 -1.86
N LEU A 281 -8.32 7.68 -1.10
CA LEU A 281 -6.96 7.90 -0.59
C LEU A 281 -5.94 8.06 -1.72
N ALA A 282 -6.07 7.28 -2.80
CA ALA A 282 -5.20 7.37 -3.97
C ALA A 282 -5.31 8.73 -4.68
N LEU A 283 -6.48 9.36 -4.71
CA LEU A 283 -6.67 10.70 -5.28
C LEU A 283 -5.87 11.77 -4.51
N GLN A 284 -5.58 11.55 -3.23
CA GLN A 284 -4.77 12.47 -2.43
C GLN A 284 -3.30 12.47 -2.86
N ARG A 285 -2.86 11.46 -3.63
CA ARG A 285 -1.52 11.41 -4.25
C ARG A 285 -1.39 12.25 -5.51
N HIS A 286 -2.40 13.04 -5.86
CA HIS A 286 -2.29 13.98 -6.97
C HIS A 286 -1.08 14.91 -6.78
N LYS A 287 -0.25 15.06 -7.83
CA LYS A 287 1.02 15.80 -7.87
C LYS A 287 2.15 15.25 -6.99
N HIS A 288 2.01 14.05 -6.41
CA HIS A 288 3.15 13.37 -5.81
C HIS A 288 4.12 12.91 -6.89
N HIS A 289 5.38 12.72 -6.51
CA HIS A 289 6.45 12.43 -7.47
C HIS A 289 6.74 10.93 -7.60
N MET A 290 6.96 10.49 -8.83
CA MET A 290 7.59 9.22 -9.17
C MET A 290 8.93 9.53 -9.86
N GLY A 291 10.01 9.50 -9.10
CA GLY A 291 11.30 10.06 -9.53
C GLY A 291 11.17 11.56 -9.81
N ASN A 292 11.62 12.00 -10.99
CA ASN A 292 11.59 13.43 -11.39
C ASN A 292 10.27 13.87 -12.05
N ARG A 293 9.21 13.06 -11.96
CA ARG A 293 7.93 13.32 -12.61
C ARG A 293 6.84 13.43 -11.54
N TYR A 294 6.13 14.54 -11.51
CA TYR A 294 4.87 14.58 -10.77
C TYR A 294 3.82 13.74 -11.50
N ILE A 295 2.97 13.08 -10.73
CA ILE A 295 1.91 12.22 -11.24
C ILE A 295 0.57 12.89 -11.01
N GLU A 296 -0.21 13.04 -12.07
CA GLU A 296 -1.58 13.50 -11.96
C GLU A 296 -2.50 12.30 -11.74
N VAL A 297 -3.25 12.32 -10.65
CA VAL A 297 -4.24 11.27 -10.32
C VAL A 297 -5.64 11.84 -10.46
N TYR A 298 -6.52 11.14 -11.19
CA TYR A 298 -7.91 11.52 -11.43
C TYR A 298 -8.85 10.31 -11.29
N LYS A 299 -10.14 10.56 -11.03
CA LYS A 299 -11.17 9.51 -11.13
C LYS A 299 -11.28 8.99 -12.57
N ALA A 300 -11.56 7.71 -12.71
CA ALA A 300 -11.86 7.07 -13.99
C ALA A 300 -12.95 6.01 -13.80
N THR A 301 -13.40 5.37 -14.88
CA THR A 301 -14.47 4.37 -14.85
C THR A 301 -13.93 2.95 -15.02
N GLY A 302 -14.74 1.96 -14.62
CA GLY A 302 -14.51 0.55 -14.90
C GLY A 302 -14.48 0.26 -16.40
N GLU A 303 -15.30 0.96 -17.19
CA GLU A 303 -15.28 0.84 -18.66
C GLU A 303 -13.92 1.27 -19.25
N ASP A 304 -13.36 2.39 -18.78
CA ASP A 304 -12.02 2.83 -19.18
C ASP A 304 -10.97 1.78 -18.80
N PHE A 305 -11.07 1.20 -17.60
CA PHE A 305 -10.16 0.16 -17.15
C PHE A 305 -10.24 -1.07 -18.06
N LEU A 306 -11.44 -1.56 -18.38
CA LEU A 306 -11.65 -2.73 -19.24
C LEU A 306 -11.18 -2.51 -20.68
N LYS A 307 -11.28 -1.29 -21.22
CA LYS A 307 -10.75 -0.96 -22.55
C LYS A 307 -9.24 -1.20 -22.64
N ILE A 308 -8.52 -0.92 -21.56
CA ILE A 308 -7.06 -1.07 -21.49
C ILE A 308 -6.67 -2.48 -21.02
N ALA A 309 -7.23 -2.93 -19.89
CA ALA A 309 -6.88 -4.17 -19.23
C ALA A 309 -7.50 -5.41 -19.90
N GLY A 310 -8.73 -5.29 -20.38
CA GLY A 310 -9.47 -6.39 -21.02
C GLY A 310 -9.05 -6.64 -22.47
N GLY A 311 -8.20 -5.81 -23.08
CA GLY A 311 -7.89 -5.83 -24.52
C GLY A 311 -7.21 -7.09 -25.09
N THR A 312 -6.98 -8.14 -24.32
CA THR A 312 -6.26 -9.34 -24.74
C THR A 312 -7.22 -10.47 -25.16
N SER A 313 -6.86 -11.28 -26.16
CA SER A 313 -7.61 -12.50 -26.49
C SER A 313 -7.55 -13.48 -25.31
N ASN A 314 -8.50 -14.40 -25.19
CA ASN A 314 -8.50 -15.39 -24.10
C ASN A 314 -7.18 -16.18 -24.04
N GLU A 315 -6.55 -16.44 -25.19
CA GLU A 315 -5.23 -17.07 -25.28
C GLU A 315 -4.12 -16.21 -24.66
N VAL A 316 -4.12 -14.91 -24.96
CA VAL A 316 -3.17 -13.96 -24.37
C VAL A 316 -3.43 -13.81 -22.87
N ALA A 317 -4.69 -13.74 -22.44
CA ALA A 317 -5.04 -13.69 -21.03
C ALA A 317 -4.55 -14.95 -20.28
N HIS A 318 -4.78 -16.14 -20.83
CA HIS A 318 -4.29 -17.39 -20.24
C HIS A 318 -2.75 -17.43 -20.18
N PHE A 319 -2.08 -16.98 -21.24
CA PHE A 319 -0.61 -16.92 -21.27
C PHE A 319 -0.04 -15.95 -20.23
N LEU A 320 -0.65 -14.77 -20.08
CA LEU A 320 -0.26 -13.76 -19.08
C LEU A 320 -0.62 -14.15 -17.64
N SER A 321 -1.54 -15.11 -17.45
CA SER A 321 -1.97 -15.56 -16.11
C SER A 321 -1.01 -16.52 -15.42
N LYS A 322 0.01 -17.03 -16.14
CA LYS A 322 1.00 -17.97 -15.58
C LYS A 322 1.86 -17.28 -14.52
N GLU A 323 1.74 -17.74 -13.27
CA GLU A 323 2.47 -17.16 -12.14
C GLU A 323 3.99 -17.44 -12.20
N ASN A 324 4.79 -16.59 -11.56
CA ASN A 324 6.25 -16.67 -11.48
C ASN A 324 6.99 -16.69 -12.84
N GLN A 325 6.49 -15.95 -13.82
CA GLN A 325 7.14 -15.77 -15.12
C GLN A 325 7.32 -14.28 -15.44
N VAL A 326 8.47 -13.95 -16.04
CA VAL A 326 8.74 -12.62 -16.61
C VAL A 326 8.46 -12.68 -18.10
N ILE A 327 7.55 -11.84 -18.59
CA ILE A 327 7.09 -11.88 -19.99
C ILE A 327 7.73 -10.73 -20.76
N VAL A 328 8.44 -11.07 -21.83
CA VAL A 328 9.02 -10.10 -22.77
C VAL A 328 8.15 -10.06 -24.03
N ARG A 329 7.74 -8.87 -24.45
CA ARG A 329 7.08 -8.66 -25.75
C ARG A 329 8.14 -8.41 -26.83
N MET A 330 8.26 -9.35 -27.76
CA MET A 330 8.99 -9.18 -29.01
C MET A 330 8.13 -8.40 -30.02
N ARG A 331 8.76 -7.56 -30.83
CA ARG A 331 8.14 -6.80 -31.91
C ARG A 331 8.99 -6.78 -33.16
N GLY A 332 8.35 -6.66 -34.32
CA GLY A 332 9.04 -6.63 -35.60
C GLY A 332 9.53 -8.00 -36.03
N LEU A 333 8.89 -9.06 -35.54
CA LEU A 333 9.15 -10.41 -36.00
C LEU A 333 8.71 -10.55 -37.46
N PRO A 334 9.47 -11.30 -38.28
CA PRO A 334 8.99 -11.71 -39.60
C PRO A 334 7.60 -12.34 -39.50
N PHE A 335 6.71 -12.06 -40.47
CA PHE A 335 5.37 -12.64 -40.48
C PHE A 335 5.37 -14.16 -40.64
N THR A 336 6.50 -14.74 -41.06
CA THR A 336 6.74 -16.18 -41.18
C THR A 336 7.46 -16.77 -39.96
N ALA A 337 7.74 -15.98 -38.92
CA ALA A 337 8.50 -16.43 -37.76
C ALA A 337 7.84 -17.62 -37.07
N THR A 338 8.66 -18.61 -36.72
CA THR A 338 8.28 -19.85 -36.06
C THR A 338 8.71 -19.86 -34.59
N THR A 339 8.09 -20.74 -33.79
CA THR A 339 8.51 -20.90 -32.38
C THR A 339 9.97 -21.35 -32.27
N GLU A 340 10.44 -22.17 -33.20
CA GLU A 340 11.79 -22.73 -33.27
C GLU A 340 12.83 -21.64 -33.53
N GLU A 341 12.54 -20.70 -34.42
CA GLU A 341 13.41 -19.55 -34.68
C GLU A 341 13.50 -18.64 -33.45
N VAL A 342 12.39 -18.41 -32.74
CA VAL A 342 12.38 -17.63 -31.49
C VAL A 342 13.17 -18.33 -30.37
N LEU A 343 13.02 -19.65 -30.22
CA LEU A 343 13.80 -20.45 -29.26
C LEU A 343 15.29 -20.39 -29.59
N THR A 344 15.64 -20.49 -30.87
CA THR A 344 17.03 -20.41 -31.35
C THR A 344 17.61 -19.02 -31.13
N PHE A 345 16.81 -17.97 -31.41
CA PHE A 345 17.19 -16.58 -31.22
C PHE A 345 17.58 -16.30 -29.76
N PHE A 346 16.80 -16.75 -28.77
CA PHE A 346 17.16 -16.57 -27.37
C PHE A 346 18.27 -17.53 -26.91
N GLY A 347 18.25 -18.77 -27.41
CA GLY A 347 19.30 -19.75 -27.21
C GLY A 347 19.49 -20.15 -25.73
N PRO A 348 20.54 -20.92 -25.42
CA PRO A 348 20.74 -21.49 -24.08
C PRO A 348 21.07 -20.45 -23.00
N LYS A 349 21.51 -19.25 -23.39
CA LYS A 349 21.82 -18.16 -22.44
C LYS A 349 20.56 -17.46 -21.90
N CYS A 350 19.42 -17.61 -22.58
CA CYS A 350 18.15 -17.01 -22.19
C CYS A 350 17.03 -18.07 -22.40
N PRO A 351 16.98 -19.14 -21.60
CA PRO A 351 16.06 -20.24 -21.86
C PRO A 351 14.60 -19.78 -21.71
N VAL A 352 13.82 -19.97 -22.78
CA VAL A 352 12.39 -19.68 -22.78
C VAL A 352 11.66 -20.72 -21.92
N THR A 353 10.86 -20.23 -20.97
CA THR A 353 10.15 -21.07 -20.00
C THR A 353 8.99 -21.81 -20.65
N GLY A 354 8.98 -23.13 -20.59
CA GLY A 354 7.97 -23.96 -21.27
C GLY A 354 8.26 -24.18 -22.76
N GLY A 355 9.44 -23.79 -23.27
CA GLY A 355 9.80 -24.00 -24.66
C GLY A 355 8.80 -23.34 -25.63
N LYS A 356 8.20 -24.12 -26.53
CA LYS A 356 7.21 -23.62 -27.49
C LYS A 356 5.95 -23.06 -26.81
N GLU A 357 5.52 -23.67 -25.71
CA GLU A 357 4.37 -23.23 -24.90
C GLU A 357 4.65 -21.93 -24.11
N GLY A 358 5.91 -21.50 -24.11
CA GLY A 358 6.40 -20.22 -23.57
C GLY A 358 6.43 -19.10 -24.59
N ILE A 359 5.89 -19.31 -25.80
CA ILE A 359 5.87 -18.33 -26.88
C ILE A 359 4.44 -18.19 -27.38
N LEU A 360 3.94 -16.96 -27.37
CA LEU A 360 2.62 -16.63 -27.89
C LEU A 360 2.73 -15.57 -28.99
N PHE A 361 2.50 -15.98 -30.24
CA PHE A 361 2.38 -15.05 -31.35
C PHE A 361 1.05 -14.30 -31.29
N VAL A 362 1.12 -12.98 -31.38
CA VAL A 362 -0.08 -12.15 -31.43
C VAL A 362 -0.60 -12.16 -32.87
N LYS A 363 -1.88 -12.48 -33.02
CA LYS A 363 -2.59 -12.47 -34.29
C LYS A 363 -3.74 -11.48 -34.25
N TYR A 364 -4.05 -10.90 -35.40
CA TYR A 364 -5.30 -10.17 -35.59
C TYR A 364 -6.50 -11.11 -35.47
N PRO A 365 -7.73 -10.60 -35.24
CA PRO A 365 -8.94 -11.43 -35.19
C PRO A 365 -9.19 -12.26 -36.46
N ASP A 366 -8.64 -11.83 -37.60
CA ASP A 366 -8.68 -12.55 -38.87
C ASP A 366 -7.59 -13.62 -39.03
N GLY A 367 -6.80 -13.88 -37.98
CA GLY A 367 -5.75 -14.88 -37.92
C GLY A 367 -4.39 -14.44 -38.50
N ARG A 368 -4.27 -13.23 -39.06
CA ARG A 368 -3.00 -12.75 -39.61
C ARG A 368 -1.98 -12.44 -38.50
N PRO A 369 -0.68 -12.73 -38.71
CA PRO A 369 0.36 -12.39 -37.76
C PRO A 369 0.54 -10.87 -37.65
N THR A 370 0.72 -10.35 -36.45
CA THR A 370 0.96 -8.92 -36.24
C THR A 370 2.45 -8.55 -36.27
N GLY A 371 3.34 -9.54 -36.25
CA GLY A 371 4.78 -9.34 -36.04
C GLY A 371 5.17 -9.15 -34.56
N ASP A 372 4.24 -9.39 -33.64
CA ASP A 372 4.49 -9.35 -32.19
C ASP A 372 4.37 -10.75 -31.59
N ALA A 373 5.18 -11.03 -30.56
CA ALA A 373 5.04 -12.22 -29.73
C ALA A 373 5.32 -11.91 -28.26
N PHE A 374 4.73 -12.69 -27.35
CA PHE A 374 5.08 -12.71 -25.94
C PHE A 374 5.91 -13.95 -25.65
N VAL A 375 6.98 -13.78 -24.87
CA VAL A 375 7.92 -14.85 -24.54
C VAL A 375 8.14 -14.88 -23.03
N SER A 376 7.92 -16.04 -22.41
CA SER A 376 8.03 -16.22 -20.97
C SER A 376 9.43 -16.65 -20.54
N PHE A 377 9.91 -16.07 -19.45
CA PHE A 377 11.19 -16.38 -18.80
C PHE A 377 10.97 -16.69 -17.31
N ALA A 378 11.81 -17.56 -16.74
CA ALA A 378 11.64 -18.04 -15.38
C ALA A 378 12.10 -17.03 -14.32
N CYS A 379 12.91 -16.05 -14.72
CA CYS A 379 13.46 -15.04 -13.82
C CYS A 379 13.84 -13.75 -14.57
N GLU A 380 14.03 -12.69 -13.79
CA GLU A 380 14.42 -11.36 -14.26
C GLU A 380 15.77 -11.38 -15.00
N GLU A 381 16.73 -12.19 -14.54
CA GLU A 381 18.05 -12.29 -15.18
C GLU A 381 17.95 -12.75 -16.64
N TYR A 382 17.14 -13.77 -16.92
CA TYR A 382 16.93 -14.26 -18.29
C TYR A 382 16.18 -13.24 -19.14
N ALA A 383 15.19 -12.54 -18.57
CA ALA A 383 14.50 -11.47 -19.27
C ALA A 383 15.44 -10.30 -19.61
N GLN A 384 16.32 -9.90 -18.70
CA GLN A 384 17.33 -8.86 -18.95
C GLN A 384 18.34 -9.29 -20.03
N ASN A 385 18.79 -10.54 -20.00
CA ASN A 385 19.65 -11.07 -21.06
C ASN A 385 18.93 -11.14 -22.42
N ALA A 386 17.63 -11.47 -22.42
CA ALA A 386 16.79 -11.41 -23.62
C ALA A 386 16.66 -9.98 -24.16
N LEU A 387 16.50 -8.97 -23.29
CA LEU A 387 16.45 -7.56 -23.68
C LEU A 387 17.77 -7.06 -24.28
N LYS A 388 18.92 -7.63 -23.92
CA LYS A 388 20.21 -7.30 -24.56
C LYS A 388 20.26 -7.66 -26.04
N LYS A 389 19.40 -8.57 -26.51
CA LYS A 389 19.25 -8.93 -27.93
C LYS A 389 18.33 -7.98 -28.70
N HIS A 390 17.90 -6.88 -28.10
CA HIS A 390 17.05 -5.91 -28.78
C HIS A 390 17.76 -5.34 -30.01
N LYS A 391 17.10 -5.42 -31.18
CA LYS A 391 17.57 -5.07 -32.53
C LYS A 391 18.49 -6.09 -33.21
N ASP A 392 18.74 -7.25 -32.58
CA ASP A 392 19.36 -8.37 -33.28
C ASP A 392 18.38 -8.97 -34.31
N MET A 393 18.93 -9.59 -35.36
CA MET A 393 18.15 -10.20 -36.43
C MET A 393 17.63 -11.58 -36.01
N LEU A 394 16.35 -11.84 -36.28
CA LEU A 394 15.72 -13.15 -36.16
C LEU A 394 15.61 -13.74 -37.57
N GLY A 395 16.57 -14.59 -37.93
CA GLY A 395 16.75 -15.14 -39.29
C GLY A 395 18.07 -14.75 -39.91
#